data_AF-A0A1B6KV45-F1
#
_entry.id   AF-A0A1B6KV45-F1
#
_cell.length_a   1.000
_cell.length_b   1.000
_cell.length_c   1.000
_cell.angle_alpha   90.00
_cell.angle_beta   90.00
_cell.angle_gamma   90.00
#
_symmetry.space_group_name_H-M   'P 1'
#
loop_
_entity.id
_entity.type
_entity.pdbx_description
1 polymer ?
#
loop_
_entity_poly.entity_id
_entity_poly.type
_entity_poly.pdbx_seq_one_letter_code
_entity_poly.pdbx_strand_id
1 'polypeptide(L)'
;MYLADLLTREIQELHRLEETTLTSDLAQGYALKMLTELMASFLEQDSIKQLYKGRLVGAVLNGYLSLRRLVVQRTRLIDETQEKLLELLEEMTTGTEAETKAFMAICIETVEKCSTDDVRTPVFVFERLCSIIYPEENDVGEFYLTLEKDPQQEDFLQGRMLGNPYSSNEPGLGPLMRDVKNKICQDCELVALLEDDNGMELLVNNKIISLDLPVREVYKKIWVAEGGEGDVMRVVYRMRGLLGDATEEFVETLTAKSEQEVDNEEVYKMANVMADCGGLQVMLKRLANIGDTNRSRSLLQVLLKLLCLCVKVKRNVEVLTRPEL
;
A
#
# COMPACT_ATOMS: atom_id res chain seq x y z
N MET A 1 15.90 -21.91 -17.44
CA MET A 1 16.49 -22.32 -16.14
C MET A 1 17.95 -21.92 -16.03
N TYR A 2 18.81 -22.23 -17.03
CA TYR A 2 20.23 -21.84 -16.97
C TYR A 2 20.50 -20.36 -16.63
N LEU A 3 19.72 -19.42 -17.17
CA LEU A 3 19.84 -18.00 -16.79
C LEU A 3 19.55 -17.73 -15.31
N ALA A 4 18.54 -18.38 -14.74
CA ALA A 4 18.23 -18.27 -13.32
C ALA A 4 19.35 -18.85 -12.45
N ASP A 5 20.00 -19.94 -12.90
CA ASP A 5 21.15 -20.52 -12.22
C ASP A 5 22.36 -19.57 -12.25
N LEU A 6 22.63 -18.91 -13.39
CA LEU A 6 23.67 -17.90 -13.50
C LEU A 6 23.39 -16.70 -12.60
N LEU A 7 22.15 -16.19 -12.61
CA LEU A 7 21.73 -15.09 -11.74
C LEU A 7 21.94 -15.46 -10.26
N THR A 8 21.55 -16.67 -9.85
CA THR A 8 21.74 -17.17 -8.49
C THR A 8 23.21 -17.22 -8.10
N ARG A 9 24.10 -17.66 -9.01
CA ARG A 9 25.55 -17.71 -8.76
C ARG A 9 26.14 -16.31 -8.56
N GLU A 10 25.76 -15.34 -9.38
CA GLU A 10 26.21 -13.95 -9.23
C GLU A 10 25.78 -13.38 -7.86
N ILE A 11 24.54 -13.65 -7.43
CA ILE A 11 24.04 -13.22 -6.12
C ILE A 11 24.79 -13.90 -4.96
N GLN A 12 25.10 -15.19 -5.08
CA GLN A 12 25.90 -15.91 -4.09
C GLN A 12 27.30 -15.32 -3.95
N GLU A 13 27.93 -14.93 -5.07
CA GLU A 13 29.23 -14.27 -5.05
C GLU A 13 29.17 -12.90 -4.39
N LEU A 14 28.11 -12.11 -4.64
CA LEU A 14 27.88 -10.84 -3.93
C LEU A 14 27.75 -11.04 -2.42
N HIS A 15 27.03 -12.07 -1.97
CA HIS A 15 26.93 -12.38 -0.55
C HIS A 15 28.26 -12.87 0.05
N ARG A 16 29.04 -13.66 -0.71
CA ARG A 16 30.39 -14.05 -0.29
C ARG A 16 31.28 -12.82 -0.07
N LEU A 17 31.19 -11.83 -0.96
CA LEU A 17 31.92 -10.57 -0.85
C LEU A 17 31.40 -9.69 0.29
N GLU A 18 30.09 -9.66 0.54
CA GLU A 18 29.48 -9.00 1.71
C GLU A 18 30.07 -9.49 3.03
N GLU A 19 30.36 -10.79 3.14
CA GLU A 19 30.95 -11.39 4.35
C GLU A 19 32.48 -11.21 4.45
N THR A 20 33.17 -11.10 3.32
CA THR A 20 34.65 -11.18 3.28
C THR A 20 35.35 -9.87 2.96
N THR A 21 34.64 -8.85 2.49
CA THR A 21 35.24 -7.59 2.02
C THR A 21 34.49 -6.38 2.55
N LEU A 22 35.24 -5.35 2.97
CA LEU A 22 34.71 -4.09 3.50
C LEU A 22 34.75 -2.95 2.47
N THR A 23 35.15 -3.25 1.24
CA THR A 23 35.25 -2.30 0.13
C THR A 23 34.31 -2.72 -0.98
N SER A 24 33.63 -1.76 -1.60
CA SER A 24 32.73 -1.97 -2.73
C SER A 24 33.40 -1.53 -4.04
N ASP A 25 33.35 -2.36 -5.08
CA ASP A 25 33.68 -1.96 -6.45
C ASP A 25 32.42 -1.42 -7.14
N LEU A 26 32.49 -0.23 -7.72
CA LEU A 26 31.35 0.41 -8.41
C LEU A 26 30.89 -0.37 -9.66
N ALA A 27 31.76 -1.18 -10.27
CA ALA A 27 31.39 -2.04 -11.40
C ALA A 27 30.68 -3.33 -10.96
N GLN A 28 30.66 -3.62 -9.66
CA GLN A 28 30.06 -4.83 -9.13
C GLN A 28 28.54 -4.83 -9.33
N GLY A 29 28.02 -5.97 -9.76
CA GLY A 29 26.63 -6.11 -10.19
C GLY A 29 26.41 -5.94 -11.70
N TYR A 30 27.43 -5.62 -12.49
CA TYR A 30 27.27 -5.50 -13.95
C TYR A 30 26.79 -6.80 -14.61
N ALA A 31 27.44 -7.93 -14.32
CA ALA A 31 27.03 -9.23 -14.88
C ALA A 31 25.59 -9.60 -14.46
N LEU A 32 25.26 -9.37 -13.19
CA LEU A 32 23.93 -9.57 -12.64
C LEU A 32 22.88 -8.72 -13.36
N LYS A 33 23.18 -7.45 -13.63
CA LYS A 33 22.31 -6.53 -14.38
C LYS A 33 22.07 -7.05 -15.78
N MET A 34 23.12 -7.40 -16.53
CA MET A 34 22.99 -7.91 -17.89
C MET A 34 22.19 -9.22 -17.97
N LEU A 35 22.38 -10.13 -17.00
CA LEU A 35 21.59 -11.36 -16.91
C LEU A 35 20.11 -11.07 -16.65
N THR A 36 19.81 -10.08 -15.82
CA THR A 36 18.44 -9.66 -15.51
C THR A 36 17.77 -8.99 -16.71
N GLU A 37 18.48 -8.12 -17.43
CA GLU A 37 17.98 -7.51 -18.67
C GLU A 37 17.71 -8.56 -19.76
N LEU A 38 18.61 -9.54 -19.92
CA LEU A 38 18.42 -10.62 -20.86
C LEU A 38 17.20 -11.49 -20.49
N MET A 39 17.03 -11.80 -19.21
CA MET A 39 15.84 -12.49 -18.72
C MET A 39 14.57 -11.69 -18.99
N ALA A 40 14.59 -10.37 -18.75
CA ALA A 40 13.47 -9.49 -19.07
C ALA A 40 13.10 -9.54 -20.55
N SER A 41 14.08 -9.43 -21.46
CA SER A 41 13.83 -9.49 -22.91
C SER A 41 13.20 -10.82 -23.37
N PHE A 42 13.49 -11.93 -22.67
CA PHE A 42 12.84 -13.20 -22.96
C PHE A 42 11.40 -13.24 -22.47
N LEU A 43 11.11 -12.57 -21.35
CA LEU A 43 9.76 -12.50 -20.79
C LEU A 43 8.85 -11.50 -21.53
N GLU A 44 9.40 -10.60 -22.34
CA GLU A 44 8.62 -9.78 -23.28
C GLU A 44 7.92 -10.62 -24.37
N GLN A 45 8.41 -11.82 -24.66
CA GLN A 45 7.79 -12.73 -25.62
C GLN A 45 6.73 -13.60 -24.94
N ASP A 46 5.46 -13.41 -25.29
CA ASP A 46 4.32 -14.12 -24.67
C ASP A 46 4.48 -15.65 -24.66
N SER A 47 5.01 -16.22 -25.74
CA SER A 47 5.22 -17.68 -25.85
C SER A 47 6.23 -18.21 -24.82
N ILE A 48 7.29 -17.45 -24.56
CA ILE A 48 8.31 -17.78 -23.55
C ILE A 48 7.76 -17.49 -22.16
N LYS A 49 7.12 -16.32 -21.97
CA LYS A 49 6.51 -15.92 -20.71
C LYS A 49 5.54 -16.99 -20.19
N GLN A 50 4.60 -17.45 -21.01
CA GLN A 50 3.62 -18.46 -20.60
C GLN A 50 4.27 -19.80 -20.21
N LEU A 51 5.34 -20.20 -20.89
CA LEU A 51 6.02 -21.48 -20.63
C LEU A 51 6.91 -21.44 -19.39
N TYR A 52 7.55 -20.30 -19.10
CA TYR A 52 8.62 -20.21 -18.10
C TYR A 52 8.30 -19.36 -16.88
N LYS A 53 7.29 -18.48 -16.90
CA LYS A 53 7.01 -17.56 -15.77
C LYS A 53 6.88 -18.30 -14.44
N GLY A 54 6.08 -19.37 -14.36
CA GLY A 54 5.89 -20.13 -13.12
C GLY A 54 7.17 -20.79 -12.59
N ARG A 55 8.13 -21.11 -13.46
CA ARG A 55 9.42 -21.68 -13.09
C ARG A 55 10.44 -20.62 -12.67
N LEU A 56 10.28 -19.39 -13.15
CA LEU A 56 11.18 -18.28 -12.89
C LEU A 56 10.78 -17.44 -11.68
N VAL A 57 9.49 -17.38 -11.33
CA VAL A 57 8.96 -16.59 -10.20
C VAL A 57 9.75 -16.83 -8.91
N GLY A 58 10.02 -18.09 -8.56
CA GLY A 58 10.80 -18.42 -7.37
C GLY A 58 12.25 -17.91 -7.43
N ALA A 59 12.90 -18.01 -8.59
CA ALA A 59 14.27 -17.50 -8.75
C ALA A 59 14.32 -15.97 -8.72
N VAL A 60 13.34 -15.30 -9.33
CA VAL A 60 13.23 -13.83 -9.33
C VAL A 60 12.92 -13.30 -7.93
N LEU A 61 11.97 -13.91 -7.21
CA LEU A 61 11.66 -13.55 -5.82
C LEU A 61 12.88 -13.71 -4.92
N ASN A 62 13.54 -14.87 -4.96
CA ASN A 62 14.73 -15.11 -4.15
C ASN A 62 15.88 -14.16 -4.52
N GLY A 63 16.05 -13.87 -5.81
CA GLY A 63 17.04 -12.92 -6.28
C GLY A 63 16.79 -11.52 -5.71
N TYR A 64 15.57 -11.00 -5.86
CA TYR A 64 15.15 -9.72 -5.31
C TYR A 64 15.41 -9.62 -3.79
N LEU A 65 14.95 -10.62 -3.03
CA LEU A 65 15.09 -10.65 -1.57
C LEU A 65 16.56 -10.72 -1.13
N SER A 66 17.38 -11.50 -1.85
CA SER A 66 18.81 -11.64 -1.57
C SER A 66 19.55 -10.32 -1.78
N LEU A 67 19.29 -9.64 -2.90
CA LEU A 67 19.89 -8.33 -3.16
C LEU A 67 19.49 -7.29 -2.12
N ARG A 68 18.25 -7.33 -1.63
CA ARG A 68 17.77 -6.40 -0.59
C ARG A 68 18.49 -6.57 0.75
N ARG A 69 19.14 -7.72 0.98
CA ARG A 69 19.91 -7.99 2.21
C ARG A 69 21.32 -7.39 2.18
N LEU A 70 21.84 -7.03 1.01
CA LEU A 70 23.18 -6.45 0.85
C LEU A 70 23.24 -5.04 1.46
N VAL A 71 24.35 -4.73 2.13
CA VAL A 71 24.62 -3.42 2.75
C VAL A 71 25.95 -2.87 2.25
N VAL A 72 27.03 -3.64 2.38
CA VAL A 72 28.40 -3.21 2.04
C VAL A 72 28.63 -3.25 0.53
N GLN A 73 28.19 -4.32 -0.13
CA GLN A 73 28.38 -4.52 -1.57
C GLN A 73 27.30 -3.83 -2.40
N ARG A 74 26.47 -2.98 -1.80
CA ARG A 74 25.39 -2.30 -2.49
C ARG A 74 25.96 -1.25 -3.47
N THR A 75 25.58 -1.36 -4.75
CA THR A 75 25.98 -0.44 -5.82
C THR A 75 24.75 0.00 -6.61
N ARG A 76 24.89 1.07 -7.41
CA ARG A 76 23.82 1.53 -8.32
C ARG A 76 23.34 0.40 -9.24
N LEU A 77 24.24 -0.43 -9.75
CA LEU A 77 23.89 -1.55 -10.64
C LEU A 77 23.07 -2.62 -9.91
N ILE A 78 23.38 -2.89 -8.64
CA ILE A 78 22.61 -3.82 -7.81
C ILE A 78 21.23 -3.25 -7.48
N ASP A 79 21.13 -1.95 -7.20
CA ASP A 79 19.85 -1.28 -6.97
C ASP A 79 18.96 -1.32 -8.22
N GLU A 80 19.50 -0.94 -9.39
CA GLU A 80 18.82 -1.04 -10.69
C GLU A 80 18.36 -2.48 -10.98
N THR A 81 19.19 -3.47 -10.66
CA THR A 81 18.84 -4.90 -10.84
C THR A 81 17.74 -5.33 -9.88
N GLN A 82 17.79 -4.89 -8.62
CA GLN A 82 16.77 -5.19 -7.62
C GLN A 82 15.41 -4.60 -8.04
N GLU A 83 15.37 -3.35 -8.49
CA GLU A 83 14.15 -2.72 -9.03
C GLU A 83 13.62 -3.51 -10.23
N LYS A 84 14.50 -3.89 -11.17
CA LYS A 84 14.08 -4.67 -12.34
C LYS A 84 13.53 -6.06 -11.97
N LEU A 85 14.11 -6.74 -10.98
CA LEU A 85 13.59 -8.01 -10.48
C LEU A 85 12.22 -7.84 -9.82
N LEU A 86 11.98 -6.71 -9.14
CA LEU A 86 10.67 -6.39 -8.58
C LEU A 86 9.64 -6.19 -9.71
N GLU A 87 9.95 -5.40 -10.73
CA GLU A 87 9.08 -5.23 -11.91
C GLU A 87 8.73 -6.57 -12.56
N LEU A 88 9.73 -7.43 -12.82
CA LEU A 88 9.51 -8.76 -13.38
C LEU A 88 8.64 -9.64 -12.48
N LEU A 89 8.81 -9.53 -11.16
CA LEU A 89 7.98 -10.25 -10.20
C LEU A 89 6.52 -9.82 -10.31
N GLU A 90 6.26 -8.51 -10.41
CA GLU A 90 4.91 -7.99 -10.61
C GLU A 90 4.32 -8.43 -11.95
N GLU A 91 5.08 -8.38 -13.04
CA GLU A 91 4.62 -8.81 -14.36
C GLU A 91 4.32 -10.32 -14.48
N MET A 92 4.99 -11.15 -13.68
CA MET A 92 4.78 -12.60 -13.67
C MET A 92 3.68 -13.05 -12.72
N THR A 93 3.33 -12.22 -11.74
CA THR A 93 2.33 -12.53 -10.70
C THR A 93 1.00 -11.81 -10.93
N THR A 94 0.96 -10.85 -11.85
CA THR A 94 -0.26 -10.24 -12.37
C THR A 94 -0.87 -11.10 -13.48
N GLY A 95 -2.17 -11.34 -13.42
CA GLY A 95 -2.89 -12.15 -14.39
C GLY A 95 -4.05 -12.91 -13.78
N THR A 96 -3.88 -14.23 -13.64
CA THR A 96 -4.94 -15.14 -13.17
C THR A 96 -4.91 -15.35 -11.66
N GLU A 97 -6.06 -15.70 -11.09
CA GLU A 97 -6.16 -16.08 -9.68
C GLU A 97 -5.23 -17.26 -9.35
N ALA A 98 -5.10 -18.25 -10.25
CA ALA A 98 -4.23 -19.40 -10.05
C ALA A 98 -2.74 -19.03 -9.93
N GLU A 99 -2.27 -18.07 -10.74
CA GLU A 99 -0.89 -17.56 -10.65
C GLU A 99 -0.64 -16.82 -9.35
N THR A 100 -1.62 -16.02 -8.93
CA THR A 100 -1.57 -15.32 -7.63
C THR A 100 -1.47 -16.33 -6.48
N LYS A 101 -2.30 -17.38 -6.48
CA LYS A 101 -2.24 -18.46 -5.48
C LYS A 101 -0.89 -19.19 -5.48
N ALA A 102 -0.36 -19.50 -6.67
CA ALA A 102 0.95 -20.14 -6.80
C ALA A 102 2.07 -19.25 -6.24
N PHE A 103 2.01 -17.94 -6.51
CA PHE A 103 2.95 -16.98 -5.95
C PHE A 103 2.86 -16.89 -4.43
N MET A 104 1.65 -16.82 -3.86
CA MET A 104 1.47 -16.85 -2.40
C MET A 104 2.09 -18.10 -1.77
N ALA A 105 1.97 -19.27 -2.39
CA ALA A 105 2.61 -20.50 -1.93
C ALA A 105 4.15 -20.40 -1.98
N ILE A 106 4.72 -19.88 -3.06
CA ILE A 106 6.18 -19.67 -3.20
C ILE A 106 6.69 -18.68 -2.14
N CYS A 107 5.92 -17.64 -1.83
CA CYS A 107 6.21 -16.68 -0.76
C CYS A 107 6.33 -17.39 0.60
N ILE A 108 5.36 -18.24 0.95
CA ILE A 108 5.38 -19.01 2.20
C ILE A 108 6.55 -19.99 2.26
N GLU A 109 6.81 -20.73 1.17
CA GLU A 109 7.95 -21.63 1.08
C GLU A 109 9.29 -20.88 1.26
N THR A 110 9.38 -19.67 0.71
CA THR A 110 10.56 -18.80 0.87
C THR A 110 10.75 -18.43 2.34
N VAL A 111 9.69 -18.00 3.02
CA VAL A 111 9.74 -17.67 4.46
C VAL A 111 10.06 -18.89 5.31
N GLU A 112 9.58 -20.07 4.96
CA GLU A 112 9.90 -21.30 5.70
C GLU A 112 11.40 -21.64 5.64
N LYS A 113 12.04 -21.43 4.49
CA LYS A 113 13.47 -21.69 4.28
C LYS A 113 14.39 -20.61 4.86
N CYS A 114 13.87 -19.41 5.16
CA CYS A 114 14.67 -18.33 5.75
C CYS A 114 15.18 -18.69 7.16
N SER A 115 16.33 -18.12 7.57
CA SER A 115 16.79 -18.22 8.96
C SER A 115 15.79 -17.59 9.94
N THR A 116 15.74 -18.07 11.18
CA THR A 116 14.98 -17.44 12.28
C THR A 116 15.51 -16.05 12.64
N ASP A 117 16.79 -15.77 12.38
CA ASP A 117 17.41 -14.47 12.62
C ASP A 117 17.08 -13.43 11.55
N ASP A 118 16.59 -13.86 10.38
CA ASP A 118 16.17 -12.97 9.31
C ASP A 118 14.73 -12.50 9.56
N VAL A 119 14.61 -11.29 10.09
CA VAL A 119 13.34 -10.61 10.34
C VAL A 119 12.86 -9.84 9.10
N ARG A 120 13.78 -9.37 8.24
CA ARG A 120 13.46 -8.47 7.13
C ARG A 120 12.73 -9.17 6.00
N THR A 121 13.18 -10.37 5.64
CA THR A 121 12.58 -11.14 4.55
C THR A 121 11.13 -11.54 4.87
N PRO A 122 10.81 -12.12 6.03
CA PRO A 122 9.42 -12.45 6.39
C PRO A 122 8.53 -11.22 6.49
N VAL A 123 9.03 -10.08 7.00
CA VAL A 123 8.24 -8.83 7.06
C VAL A 123 7.73 -8.47 5.67
N PHE A 124 8.62 -8.35 4.70
CA PHE A 124 8.24 -7.97 3.34
C PHE A 124 7.29 -8.98 2.69
N VAL A 125 7.56 -10.27 2.85
CA VAL A 125 6.72 -11.31 2.26
C VAL A 125 5.31 -11.26 2.86
N PHE A 126 5.19 -11.13 4.19
CA PHE A 126 3.89 -11.04 4.84
C PHE A 126 3.15 -9.74 4.50
N GLU A 127 3.85 -8.61 4.34
CA GLU A 127 3.24 -7.36 3.87
C GLU A 127 2.66 -7.55 2.47
N ARG A 128 3.41 -8.18 1.56
CA ARG A 128 2.93 -8.46 0.21
C ARG A 128 1.74 -9.41 0.21
N LEU A 129 1.75 -10.44 1.06
CA LEU A 129 0.61 -11.36 1.23
C LEU A 129 -0.64 -10.63 1.75
N CYS A 130 -0.47 -9.68 2.69
CA CYS A 130 -1.59 -8.84 3.14
C CYS A 130 -2.20 -8.07 1.96
N SER A 131 -1.36 -7.39 1.16
CA SER A 131 -1.81 -6.62 -0.02
C SER A 131 -2.45 -7.49 -1.11
N ILE A 132 -2.11 -8.78 -1.20
CA ILE A 132 -2.77 -9.72 -2.12
C ILE A 132 -4.12 -10.17 -1.58
N ILE A 133 -4.19 -10.50 -0.28
CA ILE A 133 -5.40 -11.01 0.36
C ILE A 133 -6.48 -9.93 0.42
N TYR A 134 -6.06 -8.75 0.83
CA TYR A 134 -6.90 -7.57 0.88
C TYR A 134 -6.01 -6.43 0.37
N PRO A 135 -6.09 -6.10 -0.93
CA PRO A 135 -5.50 -4.89 -1.45
C PRO A 135 -6.19 -3.78 -0.67
N GLU A 136 -5.51 -3.27 0.36
CA GLU A 136 -6.00 -2.15 1.13
C GLU A 136 -6.39 -1.11 0.09
N GLU A 137 -7.68 -0.78 0.09
CA GLU A 137 -8.24 0.16 -0.86
C GLU A 137 -7.59 1.50 -0.47
N ASN A 138 -6.41 1.77 -1.06
CA ASN A 138 -5.30 2.55 -0.49
C ASN A 138 -5.74 3.41 0.68
N ASP A 139 -5.21 3.13 1.88
CA ASP A 139 -5.17 4.14 2.92
C ASP A 139 -4.52 5.34 2.24
N VAL A 140 -5.34 6.33 1.86
CA VAL A 140 -4.85 7.45 1.06
C VAL A 140 -3.71 8.01 1.89
N GLY A 141 -2.52 8.06 1.30
CA GLY A 141 -1.32 8.51 2.01
C GLY A 141 -1.48 9.95 2.48
N GLU A 142 -0.37 10.64 2.69
CA GLU A 142 -0.46 12.09 2.78
C GLU A 142 -1.03 12.65 1.47
N PHE A 143 -2.09 13.44 1.56
CA PHE A 143 -2.62 14.22 0.44
C PHE A 143 -2.69 15.69 0.85
N TYR A 144 -2.84 16.56 -0.13
CA TYR A 144 -2.81 17.99 0.09
C TYR A 144 -4.18 18.62 -0.17
N LEU A 145 -4.50 19.69 0.55
CA LEU A 145 -5.73 20.44 0.42
C LEU A 145 -5.42 21.91 0.07
N THR A 146 -6.13 22.44 -0.92
CA THR A 146 -6.18 23.88 -1.17
C THR A 146 -7.53 24.40 -0.72
N LEU A 147 -7.52 25.33 0.23
CA LEU A 147 -8.70 25.94 0.81
C LEU A 147 -8.87 27.35 0.24
N GLU A 148 -9.91 27.56 -0.56
CA GLU A 148 -10.15 28.83 -1.26
C GLU A 148 -11.59 29.31 -1.13
N LYS A 149 -11.79 30.61 -1.28
CA LYS A 149 -13.13 31.20 -1.25
C LYS A 149 -13.85 30.90 -2.54
N ASP A 150 -15.18 30.86 -2.47
CA ASP A 150 -15.99 30.98 -3.68
C ASP A 150 -15.72 32.35 -4.34
N PRO A 151 -15.31 32.39 -5.63
CA PRO A 151 -15.04 33.63 -6.36
C PRO A 151 -16.20 34.63 -6.34
N GLN A 152 -17.44 34.14 -6.22
CA GLN A 152 -18.63 34.99 -6.17
C GLN A 152 -18.89 35.59 -4.78
N GLN A 153 -18.23 35.08 -3.74
CA GLN A 153 -18.40 35.52 -2.35
C GLN A 153 -17.11 36.09 -1.73
N GLU A 154 -16.08 36.37 -2.53
CA GLU A 154 -14.77 36.84 -2.02
C GLU A 154 -14.86 38.11 -1.16
N ASP A 155 -15.72 39.05 -1.56
CA ASP A 155 -15.92 40.33 -0.86
C ASP A 155 -16.70 40.20 0.46
N PHE A 156 -17.42 39.09 0.66
CA PHE A 156 -18.26 38.86 1.84
C PHE A 156 -17.54 38.08 2.95
N LEU A 157 -16.50 37.32 2.58
CA LEU A 157 -15.68 36.56 3.51
C LEU A 157 -14.43 37.36 3.87
N GLN A 158 -14.19 37.60 5.15
CA GLN A 158 -12.93 38.20 5.61
C GLN A 158 -11.79 37.18 5.62
N GLY A 159 -10.54 37.65 5.54
CA GLY A 159 -9.34 36.81 5.68
C GLY A 159 -9.02 35.98 4.44
N ARG A 160 -7.94 35.21 4.47
CA ARG A 160 -7.63 34.20 3.45
C ARG A 160 -6.73 33.13 4.06
N MET A 161 -6.81 31.92 3.53
CA MET A 161 -5.92 30.84 3.91
C MET A 161 -4.52 31.08 3.33
N LEU A 162 -3.51 31.24 4.20
CA LEU A 162 -2.15 31.61 3.80
C LEU A 162 -1.21 30.41 3.57
N GLY A 163 -1.54 29.24 4.11
CA GLY A 163 -0.71 28.04 4.07
C GLY A 163 -1.05 27.04 2.96
N ASN A 164 -1.78 27.45 1.92
CA ASN A 164 -2.06 26.57 0.79
C ASN A 164 -0.77 26.17 0.03
N PRO A 165 -0.60 24.91 -0.38
CA PRO A 165 -1.44 23.75 -0.05
C PRO A 165 -1.11 23.17 1.33
N TYR A 166 -2.14 22.78 2.09
CA TYR A 166 -1.98 22.18 3.42
C TYR A 166 -1.87 20.67 3.34
N SER A 167 -1.09 20.05 4.22
CA SER A 167 -1.05 18.58 4.36
C SER A 167 -2.30 18.06 5.09
N SER A 168 -2.81 16.90 4.68
CA SER A 168 -3.88 16.17 5.39
C SER A 168 -3.51 15.79 6.83
N ASN A 169 -2.22 15.85 7.19
CA ASN A 169 -1.73 15.57 8.54
C ASN A 169 -1.59 16.84 9.40
N GLU A 170 -1.89 18.02 8.85
CA GLU A 170 -1.82 19.27 9.62
C GLU A 170 -2.87 19.30 10.74
N PRO A 171 -2.53 19.83 11.93
CA PRO A 171 -3.48 19.96 13.01
C PRO A 171 -4.72 20.76 12.60
N GLY A 172 -5.91 20.17 12.81
CA GLY A 172 -7.20 20.80 12.50
C GLY A 172 -7.75 20.53 11.09
N LEU A 173 -7.07 19.75 10.23
CA LEU A 173 -7.60 19.34 8.91
C LEU A 173 -8.21 17.93 8.88
N GLY A 174 -8.70 17.46 10.02
CA GLY A 174 -9.40 16.19 10.14
C GLY A 174 -9.63 15.79 11.60
N PRO A 175 -10.36 14.68 11.84
CA PRO A 175 -10.75 13.66 10.86
C PRO A 175 -11.95 14.01 9.97
N LEU A 176 -12.79 14.99 10.34
CA LEU A 176 -14.04 15.31 9.65
C LEU A 176 -13.95 16.62 8.85
N MET A 177 -14.83 16.80 7.86
CA MET A 177 -14.93 18.06 7.11
C MET A 177 -15.29 19.25 8.02
N ARG A 178 -15.93 19.00 9.17
CA ARG A 178 -16.15 19.99 10.24
C ARG A 178 -14.84 20.60 10.76
N ASP A 179 -13.79 19.79 10.89
CA ASP A 179 -12.49 20.26 11.37
C ASP A 179 -11.87 21.23 10.35
N VAL A 180 -11.97 20.89 9.06
CA VAL A 180 -11.55 21.76 7.95
C VAL A 180 -12.28 23.11 7.99
N LYS A 181 -13.61 23.10 8.17
CA LYS A 181 -14.41 24.32 8.34
C LYS A 181 -13.96 25.11 9.58
N ASN A 182 -13.75 24.46 10.71
CA ASN A 182 -13.32 25.12 11.94
C ASN A 182 -11.94 25.78 11.79
N LYS A 183 -11.00 25.13 11.11
CA LYS A 183 -9.69 25.72 10.79
C LYS A 183 -9.83 26.95 9.90
N ILE A 184 -10.66 26.89 8.85
CA ILE A 184 -10.95 28.06 8.01
C ILE A 184 -11.52 29.21 8.86
N CYS A 185 -12.48 28.93 9.74
CA CYS A 185 -13.07 29.96 10.58
C CYS A 185 -12.07 30.57 11.57
N GLN A 186 -11.16 29.77 12.13
CA GLN A 186 -10.11 30.27 13.03
C GLN A 186 -9.06 31.11 12.30
N ASP A 187 -8.50 30.59 11.22
CA ASP A 187 -7.40 31.22 10.48
C ASP A 187 -7.86 32.48 9.72
N CYS A 188 -9.14 32.55 9.33
CA CYS A 188 -9.74 33.73 8.67
C CYS A 188 -10.52 34.66 9.62
N GLU A 189 -10.48 34.44 10.93
CA GLU A 189 -11.18 35.23 11.95
C GLU A 189 -12.73 35.28 11.78
N LEU A 190 -13.33 34.25 11.18
CA LEU A 190 -14.77 34.13 10.96
C LEU A 190 -15.49 33.57 12.19
N VAL A 191 -15.34 34.23 13.33
CA VAL A 191 -15.79 33.75 14.65
C VAL A 191 -17.30 33.43 14.68
N ALA A 192 -18.12 34.24 14.01
CA ALA A 192 -19.58 34.03 13.95
C ALA A 192 -19.99 32.72 13.26
N LEU A 193 -19.15 32.20 12.37
CA LEU A 193 -19.40 30.95 11.64
C LEU A 193 -18.81 29.75 12.37
N LEU A 194 -17.96 29.93 13.39
CA LEU A 194 -17.28 28.82 14.06
C LEU A 194 -18.25 27.87 14.77
N GLU A 195 -19.25 28.42 15.47
CA GLU A 195 -20.28 27.64 16.19
C GLU A 195 -21.53 27.35 15.34
N ASP A 196 -21.69 28.03 14.19
CA ASP A 196 -22.81 27.82 13.27
C ASP A 196 -22.41 26.93 12.09
N ASP A 197 -22.71 25.65 12.21
CA ASP A 197 -22.45 24.65 11.17
C ASP A 197 -23.40 24.73 9.97
N ASN A 198 -24.45 25.55 10.05
CA ASN A 198 -25.31 25.85 8.91
C ASN A 198 -24.89 27.12 8.17
N GLY A 199 -23.99 27.93 8.73
CA GLY A 199 -23.61 29.22 8.17
C GLY A 199 -22.58 29.15 7.04
N MET A 200 -21.80 28.06 6.96
CA MET A 200 -20.75 27.87 5.97
C MET A 200 -20.88 26.52 5.27
N GLU A 201 -20.74 26.52 3.95
CA GLU A 201 -20.69 25.32 3.10
C GLU A 201 -19.26 25.08 2.61
N LEU A 202 -18.86 23.81 2.55
CA LEU A 202 -17.63 23.35 1.91
C LEU A 202 -17.98 22.58 0.64
N LEU A 203 -17.36 22.95 -0.46
CA LEU A 203 -17.57 22.34 -1.77
C LEU A 203 -16.30 21.65 -2.25
N VAL A 204 -16.47 20.42 -2.75
CA VAL A 204 -15.42 19.65 -3.44
C VAL A 204 -16.01 19.16 -4.76
N ASN A 205 -15.33 19.42 -5.89
CA ASN A 205 -15.84 19.11 -7.24
C ASN A 205 -17.27 19.64 -7.49
N ASN A 206 -17.57 20.87 -7.05
CA ASN A 206 -18.88 21.51 -7.17
C ASN A 206 -20.03 20.76 -6.47
N LYS A 207 -19.72 19.95 -5.46
CA LYS A 207 -20.69 19.30 -4.58
C LYS A 207 -20.54 19.81 -3.17
N ILE A 208 -21.64 20.11 -2.49
CA ILE A 208 -21.64 20.52 -1.09
C ILE A 208 -21.45 19.26 -0.25
N ILE A 209 -20.42 19.26 0.60
CA ILE A 209 -20.02 18.11 1.39
C ILE A 209 -20.55 18.26 2.81
N SER A 210 -21.23 17.25 3.33
CA SER A 210 -21.62 17.22 4.74
C SER A 210 -20.40 17.29 5.66
N LEU A 211 -20.49 18.13 6.69
CA LEU A 211 -19.42 18.34 7.68
C LEU A 211 -19.13 17.08 8.52
N ASP A 212 -20.05 16.11 8.54
CA ASP A 212 -19.90 14.84 9.25
C ASP A 212 -19.13 13.78 8.45
N LEU A 213 -18.77 14.06 7.21
CA LEU A 213 -18.01 13.12 6.39
C LEU A 213 -16.51 13.17 6.71
N PRO A 214 -15.82 12.00 6.73
CA PRO A 214 -14.37 11.96 6.90
C PRO A 214 -13.63 12.61 5.71
N VAL A 215 -12.66 13.48 5.99
CA VAL A 215 -11.89 14.20 4.95
C VAL A 215 -11.21 13.23 3.98
N ARG A 216 -10.68 12.11 4.50
CA ARG A 216 -10.01 11.06 3.71
C ARG A 216 -10.97 10.39 2.72
N GLU A 217 -12.19 10.12 3.15
CA GLU A 217 -13.20 9.47 2.31
C GLU A 217 -13.72 10.43 1.24
N VAL A 218 -13.85 11.72 1.55
CA VAL A 218 -14.19 12.78 0.58
C VAL A 218 -13.11 12.89 -0.48
N TYR A 219 -11.83 12.91 -0.09
CA TYR A 219 -10.70 12.90 -1.04
C TYR A 219 -10.78 11.69 -1.98
N LYS A 220 -10.94 10.49 -1.41
CA LYS A 220 -10.94 9.25 -2.19
C LYS A 220 -12.14 9.13 -3.12
N LYS A 221 -13.35 9.38 -2.61
CA LYS A 221 -14.60 9.05 -3.31
C LYS A 221 -15.17 10.20 -4.12
N ILE A 222 -14.80 11.44 -3.83
CA ILE A 222 -15.28 12.62 -4.57
C ILE A 222 -14.14 13.20 -5.42
N TRP A 223 -12.98 13.49 -4.83
CA TRP A 223 -11.88 14.14 -5.57
C TRP A 223 -11.21 13.21 -6.59
N VAL A 224 -10.71 12.05 -6.13
CA VAL A 224 -9.98 11.09 -6.98
C VAL A 224 -10.91 10.41 -7.98
N ALA A 225 -12.09 9.95 -7.53
CA ALA A 225 -13.01 9.18 -8.37
C ALA A 225 -13.57 9.98 -9.56
N GLU A 226 -13.72 11.30 -9.42
CA GLU A 226 -14.28 12.17 -10.45
C GLU A 226 -13.21 12.90 -11.29
N GLY A 227 -11.93 12.49 -11.17
CA GLY A 227 -10.86 12.96 -12.03
C GLY A 227 -10.34 14.36 -11.68
N GLY A 228 -10.27 14.71 -10.39
CA GLY A 228 -9.63 15.95 -9.95
C GLY A 228 -8.23 16.10 -10.54
N GLU A 229 -7.91 17.29 -11.07
CA GLU A 229 -6.61 17.60 -11.65
C GLU A 229 -5.53 17.67 -10.54
N GLY A 230 -4.88 16.55 -10.25
CA GLY A 230 -3.68 16.47 -9.41
C GLY A 230 -3.89 16.01 -7.95
N ASP A 231 -2.77 15.83 -7.26
CA ASP A 231 -2.67 15.31 -5.87
C ASP A 231 -3.12 16.31 -4.78
N VAL A 232 -3.76 17.42 -5.17
CA VAL A 232 -4.17 18.51 -4.28
C VAL A 232 -5.69 18.71 -4.38
N MET A 233 -6.42 18.30 -3.34
CA MET A 233 -7.87 18.47 -3.29
C MET A 233 -8.27 19.92 -3.05
N ARG A 234 -8.99 20.48 -4.01
CA ARG A 234 -9.53 21.84 -3.93
C ARG A 234 -10.84 21.83 -3.15
N VAL A 235 -10.85 22.52 -2.02
CA VAL A 235 -12.03 22.75 -1.18
C VAL A 235 -12.39 24.23 -1.26
N VAL A 236 -13.58 24.51 -1.78
CA VAL A 236 -14.12 25.87 -1.90
C VAL A 236 -15.06 26.13 -0.74
N TYR A 237 -14.87 27.20 0.03
CA TYR A 237 -15.75 27.55 1.14
C TYR A 237 -16.56 28.82 0.85
N ARG A 238 -17.82 28.83 1.27
CA ARG A 238 -18.76 29.95 1.06
C ARG A 238 -19.80 30.07 2.17
N MET A 239 -20.43 31.23 2.30
CA MET A 239 -21.58 31.40 3.19
C MET A 239 -22.85 30.82 2.56
N ARG A 240 -23.61 30.08 3.37
CA ARG A 240 -24.87 29.49 2.95
C ARG A 240 -25.93 30.56 2.70
N GLY A 241 -26.71 30.42 1.62
CA GLY A 241 -27.89 31.24 1.36
C GLY A 241 -27.62 32.69 0.89
N LEU A 242 -26.35 33.09 0.71
CA LEU A 242 -26.01 34.45 0.29
C LEU A 242 -26.46 34.76 -1.15
N LEU A 243 -26.40 33.77 -2.04
CA LEU A 243 -26.74 33.90 -3.47
C LEU A 243 -28.06 33.19 -3.84
N GLY A 244 -28.90 32.89 -2.83
CA GLY A 244 -30.12 32.11 -2.99
C GLY A 244 -29.95 30.64 -2.60
N ASP A 245 -30.91 29.81 -3.02
CA ASP A 245 -30.89 28.37 -2.74
C ASP A 245 -29.75 27.67 -3.49
N ALA A 246 -29.06 26.75 -2.81
CA ALA A 246 -28.01 25.94 -3.42
C ALA A 246 -28.60 25.08 -4.55
N THR A 247 -27.90 25.05 -5.69
CA THR A 247 -28.27 24.23 -6.86
C THR A 247 -27.33 23.04 -7.04
N GLU A 248 -26.25 23.02 -6.27
CA GLU A 248 -25.26 21.96 -6.21
C GLU A 248 -25.78 20.72 -5.49
N GLU A 249 -25.22 19.56 -5.85
CA GLU A 249 -25.53 18.30 -5.18
C GLU A 249 -25.05 18.35 -3.72
N PHE A 250 -25.93 18.03 -2.77
CA PHE A 250 -25.58 17.87 -1.35
C PHE A 250 -25.24 16.41 -1.06
N VAL A 251 -23.99 16.16 -0.68
CA VAL A 251 -23.46 14.84 -0.35
C VAL A 251 -23.52 14.64 1.17
N GLU A 252 -24.63 14.07 1.64
CA GLU A 252 -24.84 13.74 3.05
C GLU A 252 -24.18 12.41 3.43
N THR A 253 -24.27 11.44 2.53
CA THR A 253 -23.65 10.13 2.66
C THR A 253 -22.79 9.88 1.44
N LEU A 254 -21.52 9.55 1.66
CA LEU A 254 -20.71 8.94 0.62
C LEU A 254 -21.29 7.55 0.47
N THR A 255 -22.14 7.31 -0.55
CA THR A 255 -22.74 6.00 -0.84
C THR A 255 -21.63 4.99 -0.93
N ALA A 256 -21.37 4.37 0.20
CA ALA A 256 -20.48 3.28 0.27
C ALA A 256 -21.25 2.14 -0.36
N LYS A 257 -20.61 1.37 -1.23
CA LYS A 257 -21.01 -0.02 -1.48
C LYS A 257 -20.88 -0.87 -0.19
N SER A 258 -21.10 -0.32 1.01
CA SER A 258 -20.80 -0.93 2.30
C SER A 258 -21.98 -0.89 3.26
N GLU A 259 -23.16 -1.28 2.80
CA GLU A 259 -24.21 -1.92 3.64
C GLU A 259 -24.93 -3.07 2.90
N GLN A 260 -24.29 -3.67 1.89
CA GLN A 260 -24.46 -5.12 1.74
C GLN A 260 -23.56 -5.72 2.81
N GLU A 261 -24.05 -6.71 3.58
CA GLU A 261 -23.18 -7.59 4.37
C GLU A 261 -21.98 -7.93 3.50
N VAL A 262 -20.82 -7.34 3.80
CA VAL A 262 -19.61 -7.61 3.05
C VAL A 262 -19.34 -9.08 3.31
N ASP A 263 -19.58 -9.91 2.30
CA ASP A 263 -19.33 -11.33 2.39
C ASP A 263 -17.81 -11.49 2.55
N ASN A 264 -17.38 -11.66 3.80
CA ASN A 264 -15.98 -11.83 4.15
C ASN A 264 -15.39 -13.04 3.43
N GLU A 265 -16.19 -14.06 3.11
CA GLU A 265 -15.71 -15.22 2.35
C GLU A 265 -15.30 -14.83 0.93
N GLU A 266 -16.06 -13.94 0.28
CA GLU A 266 -15.74 -13.42 -1.06
C GLU A 266 -14.61 -12.38 -1.02
N VAL A 267 -14.65 -11.44 -0.09
CA VAL A 267 -13.63 -10.37 0.01
C VAL A 267 -12.26 -10.93 0.38
N TYR A 268 -12.21 -11.83 1.36
CA TYR A 268 -10.96 -12.40 1.85
C TYR A 268 -10.67 -13.78 1.24
N LYS A 269 -11.30 -14.14 0.11
CA LYS A 269 -11.17 -15.47 -0.50
C LYS A 269 -9.73 -15.92 -0.72
N MET A 270 -8.82 -14.98 -1.01
CA MET A 270 -7.39 -15.25 -1.19
C MET A 270 -6.70 -15.71 0.10
N ALA A 271 -7.24 -15.39 1.27
CA ALA A 271 -6.74 -15.88 2.54
C ALA A 271 -6.83 -17.40 2.67
N ASN A 272 -7.76 -18.06 1.96
CA ASN A 272 -7.89 -19.54 1.98
C ASN A 272 -6.61 -20.24 1.51
N VAL A 273 -5.80 -19.59 0.67
CA VAL A 273 -4.52 -20.12 0.19
C VAL A 273 -3.56 -20.39 1.35
N MET A 274 -3.64 -19.60 2.43
CA MET A 274 -2.79 -19.74 3.61
C MET A 274 -3.02 -21.07 4.33
N ALA A 275 -4.25 -21.61 4.31
CA ALA A 275 -4.53 -22.96 4.78
C ALA A 275 -3.98 -24.04 3.83
N ASP A 276 -4.03 -23.80 2.52
CA ASP A 276 -3.66 -24.78 1.51
C ASP A 276 -2.14 -24.96 1.36
N CYS A 277 -1.37 -23.88 1.50
CA CYS A 277 0.08 -23.89 1.34
C CYS A 277 0.87 -24.07 2.65
N GLY A 278 0.18 -24.34 3.78
CA GLY A 278 0.82 -24.42 5.09
C GLY A 278 1.25 -23.06 5.66
N GLY A 279 0.75 -21.96 5.10
CA GLY A 279 1.09 -20.60 5.49
C GLY A 279 0.75 -20.28 6.95
N LEU A 280 -0.36 -20.82 7.47
CA LEU A 280 -0.76 -20.62 8.87
C LEU A 280 0.27 -21.23 9.84
N GLN A 281 0.77 -22.43 9.55
CA GLN A 281 1.82 -23.11 10.34
C GLN A 281 3.11 -22.30 10.34
N VAL A 282 3.53 -21.82 9.15
CA VAL A 282 4.73 -20.99 9.02
C VAL A 282 4.60 -19.69 9.81
N MET A 283 3.43 -19.05 9.76
CA MET A 283 3.14 -17.85 10.55
C MET A 283 3.24 -18.11 12.05
N LEU A 284 2.58 -19.17 12.55
CA LEU A 284 2.61 -19.52 13.98
C LEU A 284 4.02 -19.90 14.44
N LYS A 285 4.75 -20.69 13.65
CA LYS A 285 6.16 -21.02 13.92
C LYS A 285 7.02 -19.77 13.99
N ARG A 286 6.81 -18.79 13.10
CA ARG A 286 7.54 -17.51 13.13
C ARG A 286 7.18 -16.71 14.38
N LEU A 287 5.89 -16.62 14.71
CA LEU A 287 5.40 -15.94 15.91
C LEU A 287 5.98 -16.56 17.19
N ALA A 288 6.02 -17.89 17.30
CA ALA A 288 6.56 -18.62 18.44
C ALA A 288 8.07 -18.40 18.65
N ASN A 289 8.80 -18.10 17.58
CA ASN A 289 10.25 -17.83 17.63
C ASN A 289 10.58 -16.35 17.90
N ILE A 290 9.57 -15.49 18.11
CA ILE A 290 9.81 -14.09 18.50
C ILE A 290 10.19 -14.05 19.99
N GLY A 291 11.49 -14.05 20.27
CA GLY A 291 12.02 -13.89 21.63
C GLY A 291 12.13 -12.43 22.09
N ASP A 292 12.56 -11.53 21.20
CA ASP A 292 12.73 -10.09 21.50
C ASP A 292 11.74 -9.25 20.68
N THR A 293 10.73 -8.72 21.38
CA THR A 293 9.66 -7.91 20.78
C THR A 293 10.13 -6.56 20.27
N ASN A 294 11.24 -6.01 20.77
CA ASN A 294 11.75 -4.73 20.30
C ASN A 294 12.44 -4.89 18.94
N ARG A 295 13.25 -5.93 18.78
CA ARG A 295 13.93 -6.23 17.50
C ARG A 295 12.96 -6.70 16.42
N SER A 296 11.89 -7.40 16.80
CA SER A 296 10.93 -8.02 15.89
C SER A 296 9.58 -7.31 15.83
N ARG A 297 9.50 -6.04 16.24
CA ARG A 297 8.23 -5.28 16.30
C ARG A 297 7.49 -5.24 14.97
N SER A 298 8.19 -4.96 13.87
CA SER A 298 7.60 -4.92 12.52
C SER A 298 7.08 -6.29 12.10
N LEU A 299 7.83 -7.36 12.38
CA LEU A 299 7.42 -8.73 12.11
C LEU A 299 6.18 -9.12 12.91
N LEU A 300 6.13 -8.77 14.18
CA LEU A 300 4.94 -9.01 15.02
C LEU A 300 3.71 -8.26 14.46
N GLN A 301 3.86 -6.98 14.10
CA GLN A 301 2.78 -6.17 13.57
C GLN A 301 2.19 -6.76 12.28
N VAL A 302 3.05 -7.16 11.33
CA VAL A 302 2.57 -7.75 10.07
C VAL A 302 2.00 -9.15 10.26
N LEU A 303 2.57 -9.97 11.15
CA LEU A 303 2.01 -11.29 11.47
C LEU A 303 0.59 -11.17 12.06
N LEU A 304 0.39 -10.22 12.98
CA LEU A 304 -0.93 -9.95 13.55
C LEU A 304 -1.90 -9.42 12.50
N LYS A 305 -1.46 -8.49 11.63
CA LYS A 305 -2.26 -7.99 10.50
C LYS A 305 -2.69 -9.14 9.59
N LEU A 306 -1.76 -9.98 9.16
CA LEU A 306 -2.03 -11.12 8.30
C LEU A 306 -2.95 -12.14 8.99
N LEU A 307 -2.76 -12.39 10.28
CA LEU A 307 -3.64 -13.27 11.07
C LEU A 307 -5.08 -12.71 11.11
N CYS A 308 -5.23 -11.41 11.35
CA CYS A 308 -6.53 -10.72 11.33
C CYS A 308 -7.24 -10.85 9.97
N LEU A 309 -6.50 -10.87 8.86
CA LEU A 309 -7.06 -11.15 7.53
C LEU A 309 -7.41 -12.63 7.37
N CYS A 310 -6.54 -13.53 7.84
CA CYS A 310 -6.74 -14.97 7.71
C CYS A 310 -7.98 -15.47 8.45
N VAL A 311 -8.29 -14.95 9.65
CA VAL A 311 -9.45 -15.38 10.44
C VAL A 311 -10.80 -14.89 9.89
N LYS A 312 -10.82 -14.08 8.83
CA LYS A 312 -12.06 -13.62 8.18
C LYS A 312 -12.75 -14.70 7.35
N VAL A 313 -12.05 -15.78 7.01
CA VAL A 313 -12.59 -16.94 6.27
C VAL A 313 -12.69 -18.17 7.16
N LYS A 314 -13.80 -18.91 7.09
CA LYS A 314 -14.08 -20.07 7.97
C LYS A 314 -13.01 -21.16 7.87
N ARG A 315 -12.53 -21.47 6.65
CA ARG A 315 -11.53 -22.51 6.42
C ARG A 315 -10.27 -22.30 7.24
N ASN A 316 -9.77 -21.07 7.33
CA ASN A 316 -8.58 -20.77 8.11
C ASN A 316 -8.82 -20.90 9.60
N VAL A 317 -10.01 -20.51 10.09
CA VAL A 317 -10.40 -20.72 11.51
C VAL A 317 -10.46 -22.22 11.84
N GLU A 318 -11.00 -23.04 10.93
CA GLU A 318 -11.01 -24.51 11.09
C GLU A 318 -9.60 -25.10 11.14
N VAL A 319 -8.65 -24.58 10.36
CA VAL A 319 -7.25 -25.03 10.43
C VAL A 319 -6.57 -24.56 11.72
N LEU A 320 -6.76 -23.30 12.13
CA LEU A 320 -6.18 -22.74 13.36
C LEU A 320 -6.71 -23.39 14.64
N THR A 321 -7.88 -24.02 14.60
CA THR A 321 -8.47 -24.73 15.74
C THR A 321 -8.04 -26.19 15.84
N ARG A 322 -7.21 -26.68 14.92
CA ARG A 322 -6.68 -28.04 14.98
C ARG A 322 -5.64 -28.14 16.11
N PRO A 323 -5.70 -29.17 16.96
CA PRO A 323 -4.75 -29.35 18.08
C PRO A 323 -3.29 -29.58 17.65
N GLU A 324 -3.08 -29.88 16.36
CA GLU A 324 -1.81 -30.28 15.76
C GLU A 324 -0.99 -29.09 15.24
N LEU A 325 -1.58 -27.89 15.18
CA LEU A 325 -0.93 -26.63 14.78
C LEU A 325 -0.20 -25.96 15.95
#